data_AF-A0A840MNL4-F1
#
_entry.id   AF-A0A840MNL4-F1
#
_cell.length_a   1.000
_cell.length_b   1.000
_cell.length_c   1.000
_cell.angle_alpha   90.00
_cell.angle_beta   90.00
_cell.angle_gamma   90.00
#
_symmetry.space_group_name_H-M   'P 1'
#
loop_
_entity.id
_entity.type
_entity.pdbx_description
1 polymer ?
#
loop_
_entity_poly.entity_id
_entity_poly.type
_entity_poly.pdbx_seq_one_letter_code
_entity_poly.pdbx_strand_id
1 'polypeptide(L)'
;MKFIDILRDLAEEKGVEQVSYGDVAGRAGVPWQTVKRHLGAREHFAELLNNQAEQPNPDARVRILHAAAKVFAEKGYEAASLDLVAAAAGLTKGAIYWHFRNKADLFFALLDSRFRSSVDGLPHQVEQALQHTEPRQGLTSLVSNQWRNGMTDPMWPALFLEFVGQIRDEQVRQHIAKTYDETYSLSSKLLPVLKKGGLAAKDVDDQAMGVMWTALFDGLMIAKLVQRDTLDVERLLPIIVDLIWRGIGPKADVD
;
A
#
# COMPACT_ATOMS: atom_id res chain seq x y z
N MET A 1 -21.78 2.90 -13.35
CA MET A 1 -21.71 4.37 -13.37
C MET A 1 -21.45 4.86 -11.95
N LYS A 2 -20.51 5.79 -11.71
CA LYS A 2 -20.27 6.26 -10.34
C LYS A 2 -21.43 7.19 -9.93
N PHE A 3 -21.81 7.20 -8.65
CA PHE A 3 -22.92 8.06 -8.18
C PHE A 3 -22.69 9.55 -8.46
N ILE A 4 -21.43 9.98 -8.52
CA ILE A 4 -21.06 11.36 -8.85
C ILE A 4 -21.38 11.73 -10.30
N ASP A 5 -21.33 10.77 -11.22
CA ASP A 5 -21.67 10.98 -12.63
C ASP A 5 -23.20 11.15 -12.76
N ILE A 6 -23.96 10.30 -12.06
CA ILE A 6 -25.43 10.41 -12.00
C ILE A 6 -25.87 11.73 -11.37
N LEU A 7 -25.22 12.15 -10.27
CA LEU A 7 -25.51 13.42 -9.62
C LEU A 7 -25.27 14.60 -10.56
N ARG A 8 -24.21 14.56 -11.37
CA ARG A 8 -23.87 15.60 -12.35
C ARG A 8 -24.93 15.71 -13.43
N ASP A 9 -25.31 14.60 -14.05
CA ASP A 9 -26.34 14.60 -15.09
C ASP A 9 -27.67 15.15 -14.55
N LEU A 10 -28.08 14.69 -13.37
CA LEU A 10 -29.33 15.16 -12.74
C LEU A 10 -29.26 16.65 -12.38
N ALA A 11 -28.10 17.16 -11.99
CA ALA A 11 -27.93 18.58 -11.71
C ALA A 11 -27.94 19.44 -12.98
N GLU A 12 -27.46 18.92 -14.12
CA GLU A 12 -27.60 19.58 -15.43
C GLU A 12 -29.08 19.60 -15.87
N GLU A 13 -29.84 18.54 -15.59
CA GLU A 13 -31.26 18.42 -15.97
C GLU A 13 -32.19 19.35 -15.16
N LYS A 14 -31.97 19.48 -13.84
CA LYS A 14 -32.93 20.19 -12.95
C LYS A 14 -32.30 21.11 -11.90
N GLY A 15 -30.99 21.32 -11.96
CA GLY A 15 -30.24 22.10 -10.97
C GLY A 15 -29.94 21.31 -9.70
N VAL A 16 -28.71 21.44 -9.18
CA VAL A 16 -28.21 20.67 -8.02
C VAL A 16 -29.08 20.82 -6.77
N GLU A 17 -29.66 22.01 -6.56
CA GLU A 17 -30.54 22.28 -5.43
C GLU A 17 -31.85 21.48 -5.46
N GLN A 18 -32.24 20.94 -6.61
CA GLN A 18 -33.43 20.13 -6.78
C GLN A 18 -33.14 18.62 -6.82
N VAL A 19 -31.87 18.22 -6.76
CA VAL A 19 -31.48 16.81 -6.73
C VAL A 19 -31.59 16.26 -5.31
N SER A 20 -32.32 15.15 -5.17
CA SER A 20 -32.49 14.38 -3.94
C SER A 20 -31.72 13.06 -3.99
N TYR A 21 -31.55 12.42 -2.84
CA TYR A 21 -31.03 11.06 -2.80
C TYR A 21 -31.88 10.07 -3.62
N GLY A 22 -33.20 10.28 -3.65
CA GLY A 22 -34.13 9.42 -4.37
C GLY A 22 -33.92 9.46 -5.88
N ASP A 23 -33.55 10.62 -6.43
CA ASP A 23 -33.30 10.77 -7.87
C ASP A 23 -32.04 10.01 -8.31
N VAL A 24 -30.96 10.18 -7.56
CA VAL A 24 -29.69 9.49 -7.81
C VAL A 24 -29.87 7.98 -7.60
N ALA A 25 -30.63 7.60 -6.58
CA ALA A 25 -30.94 6.20 -6.26
C ALA A 25 -31.78 5.54 -7.35
N GLY A 26 -32.80 6.24 -7.85
CA GLY A 26 -33.66 5.76 -8.93
C GLY A 26 -32.89 5.52 -10.21
N ARG A 27 -32.00 6.44 -10.59
CA ARG A 27 -31.16 6.29 -11.81
C ARG A 27 -30.06 5.24 -11.65
N ALA A 28 -29.59 5.01 -10.43
CA ALA A 28 -28.61 3.96 -10.14
C ALA A 28 -29.22 2.58 -9.89
N GLY A 29 -30.54 2.47 -9.69
CA GLY A 29 -31.22 1.22 -9.34
C GLY A 29 -30.84 0.68 -7.95
N VAL A 30 -30.55 1.56 -6.98
CA VAL A 30 -30.15 1.17 -5.61
C VAL A 30 -30.98 1.87 -4.54
N PRO A 31 -30.98 1.40 -3.28
CA PRO A 31 -31.61 2.13 -2.17
C PRO A 31 -30.97 3.50 -1.92
N TRP A 32 -31.78 4.50 -1.52
CA TRP A 32 -31.29 5.86 -1.27
C TRP A 32 -30.28 5.95 -0.12
N GLN A 33 -30.32 5.05 0.86
CA GLN A 33 -29.30 4.99 1.92
C GLN A 33 -27.92 4.65 1.34
N THR A 34 -27.85 3.85 0.28
CA THR A 34 -26.60 3.56 -0.44
C THR A 34 -26.03 4.83 -1.05
N VAL A 35 -26.88 5.67 -1.66
CA VAL A 35 -26.46 6.96 -2.21
C VAL A 35 -25.99 7.89 -1.09
N LYS A 36 -26.75 8.04 0.00
CA LYS A 36 -26.34 8.87 1.15
C LYS A 36 -25.03 8.41 1.76
N ARG A 37 -24.79 7.10 1.85
CA ARG A 37 -23.52 6.53 2.33
C ARG A 37 -22.34 6.89 1.43
N HIS A 38 -22.56 7.11 0.14
CA HIS A 38 -21.51 7.37 -0.84
C HIS A 38 -21.31 8.84 -1.19
N LEU A 39 -22.38 9.63 -1.28
CA LEU A 39 -22.33 11.05 -1.62
C LEU A 39 -22.37 11.97 -0.39
N GLY A 40 -22.56 11.42 0.82
CA GLY A 40 -22.64 12.21 2.05
C GLY A 40 -23.94 13.02 2.16
N ALA A 41 -23.91 14.09 2.96
CA ALA A 41 -25.05 14.98 3.18
C ALA A 41 -25.47 15.72 1.89
N ARG A 42 -26.77 15.91 1.66
CA ARG A 42 -27.33 16.57 0.47
C ARG A 42 -26.80 18.00 0.31
N GLU A 43 -26.53 18.65 1.43
CA GLU A 43 -25.92 19.99 1.53
C GLU A 43 -24.60 20.09 0.74
N HIS A 44 -23.85 18.99 0.65
CA HIS A 44 -22.58 18.94 -0.08
C HIS A 44 -22.74 18.67 -1.58
N PHE A 45 -23.95 18.47 -2.11
CA PHE A 45 -24.14 18.13 -3.53
C PHE A 45 -23.67 19.26 -4.44
N ALA A 46 -23.96 20.51 -4.09
CA ALA A 46 -23.46 21.67 -4.83
C ALA A 46 -21.93 21.75 -4.81
N GLU A 47 -21.30 21.48 -3.65
CA GLU A 47 -19.84 21.45 -3.52
C GLU A 47 -19.20 20.31 -4.33
N LEU A 48 -19.84 19.15 -4.38
CA LEU A 48 -19.38 17.98 -5.15
C LEU A 48 -19.36 18.27 -6.65
N LEU A 49 -20.21 19.17 -7.14
CA LEU A 49 -20.34 19.53 -8.56
C LEU A 49 -19.62 20.83 -8.96
N ASN A 50 -19.57 21.83 -8.06
CA ASN A 50 -18.90 23.12 -8.30
C ASN A 50 -17.38 23.00 -8.37
N ASN A 51 -16.80 21.90 -7.88
CA ASN A 51 -15.41 21.58 -8.15
C ASN A 51 -15.28 21.16 -9.62
N GLN A 52 -15.13 22.17 -10.49
CA GLN A 52 -14.63 21.97 -11.84
C GLN A 52 -13.41 21.06 -11.77
N ALA A 53 -13.47 20.00 -12.56
CA ALA A 53 -12.41 19.08 -12.85
C ALA A 53 -10.99 19.68 -12.67
N GLU A 54 -10.34 19.39 -11.54
CA GLU A 54 -9.13 18.60 -11.74
C GLU A 54 -9.68 17.34 -12.43
N GLN A 55 -9.52 17.28 -13.76
CA GLN A 55 -9.50 15.98 -14.44
C GLN A 55 -8.67 15.03 -13.57
N PRO A 56 -8.92 13.70 -13.56
CA PRO A 56 -8.07 12.78 -12.81
C PRO A 56 -6.62 12.99 -13.22
N ASN A 57 -5.95 13.89 -12.51
CA ASN A 57 -4.55 14.12 -12.62
C ASN A 57 -4.01 12.99 -11.76
N PRO A 58 -3.26 12.04 -12.33
CA PRO A 58 -2.55 11.05 -11.53
C PRO A 58 -1.83 11.71 -10.34
N ASP A 59 -1.36 12.95 -10.51
CA ASP A 59 -0.74 13.74 -9.46
C ASP A 59 -1.70 14.06 -8.30
N ALA A 60 -3.00 14.31 -8.56
CA ALA A 60 -3.97 14.57 -7.50
C ALA A 60 -4.21 13.33 -6.64
N ARG A 61 -4.34 12.14 -7.27
CA ARG A 61 -4.48 10.89 -6.52
C ARG A 61 -3.22 10.58 -5.71
N VAL A 62 -2.03 10.79 -6.28
CA VAL A 62 -0.75 10.62 -5.56
C VAL A 62 -0.64 11.60 -4.39
N ARG A 63 -1.00 12.87 -4.59
CA ARG A 63 -1.07 13.89 -3.54
C ARG A 63 -2.01 13.49 -2.41
N ILE A 64 -3.20 12.97 -2.74
CA ILE A 64 -4.16 12.48 -1.73
C ILE A 64 -3.55 11.33 -0.94
N LEU A 65 -2.94 10.33 -1.59
CA LEU A 65 -2.32 9.20 -0.88
C LEU A 65 -1.17 9.65 0.02
N HIS A 66 -0.35 10.59 -0.42
CA HIS A 66 0.73 11.14 0.39
C HIS A 66 0.19 11.94 1.59
N ALA A 67 -0.84 12.76 1.40
CA ALA A 67 -1.52 13.45 2.49
C ALA A 67 -2.21 12.47 3.45
N ALA A 68 -2.84 11.42 2.92
CA ALA A 68 -3.47 10.37 3.72
C ALA A 68 -2.45 9.65 4.60
N ALA A 69 -1.29 9.30 4.05
CA ALA A 69 -0.21 8.71 4.82
C ALA A 69 0.16 9.57 6.04
N LYS A 70 0.26 10.90 5.85
CA LYS A 70 0.60 11.84 6.94
C LYS A 70 -0.47 11.88 7.99
N VAL A 71 -1.72 12.08 7.56
CA VAL A 71 -2.86 12.17 8.47
C VAL A 71 -3.04 10.87 9.26
N PHE A 72 -2.92 9.71 8.62
CA PHE A 72 -3.02 8.41 9.32
C PHE A 72 -1.84 8.17 10.27
N ALA A 73 -0.61 8.48 9.87
CA ALA A 73 0.56 8.30 10.72
C ALA A 73 0.56 9.24 11.94
N GLU A 74 0.05 10.47 11.81
CA GLU A 74 0.05 11.46 12.89
C GLU A 74 -1.17 11.37 13.82
N LYS A 75 -2.35 11.02 13.27
CA LYS A 75 -3.62 11.04 14.02
C LYS A 75 -4.18 9.65 14.30
N GLY A 76 -3.61 8.60 13.70
CA GLY A 76 -4.16 7.25 13.72
C GLY A 76 -5.38 7.10 12.82
N TYR A 77 -5.78 5.85 12.57
CA TYR A 77 -6.92 5.55 11.70
C TYR A 77 -8.24 6.16 12.20
N GLU A 78 -8.51 6.10 13.51
CA GLU A 78 -9.79 6.51 14.08
C GLU A 78 -10.06 8.01 13.94
N ALA A 79 -9.09 8.85 14.30
CA ALA A 79 -9.24 10.30 14.27
C ALA A 79 -9.04 10.91 12.86
N ALA A 80 -8.57 10.13 11.89
CA ALA A 80 -8.47 10.55 10.51
C ALA A 80 -9.85 10.65 9.83
N SER A 81 -9.98 11.55 8.85
CA SER A 81 -11.18 11.70 8.02
C SER A 81 -10.80 12.13 6.61
N LEU A 82 -11.68 11.92 5.63
CA LEU A 82 -11.47 12.40 4.26
C LEU A 82 -11.32 13.93 4.23
N ASP A 83 -12.04 14.65 5.08
CA ASP A 83 -11.94 16.12 5.18
C ASP A 83 -10.56 16.57 5.66
N LEU A 84 -9.99 15.89 6.66
CA LEU A 84 -8.63 16.16 7.14
C LEU A 84 -7.59 15.87 6.06
N VAL A 85 -7.78 14.80 5.30
CA VAL A 85 -6.89 14.45 4.18
C VAL A 85 -7.02 15.47 3.04
N ALA A 86 -8.22 15.92 2.71
CA ALA A 86 -8.45 16.95 1.70
C ALA A 86 -7.72 18.25 2.07
N ALA A 87 -7.88 18.70 3.31
CA ALA A 87 -7.17 19.86 3.83
C ALA A 87 -5.65 19.69 3.74
N ALA A 88 -5.11 18.53 4.16
CA ALA A 88 -3.69 18.22 4.07
C ALA A 88 -3.16 18.11 2.63
N ALA A 89 -4.01 17.72 1.67
CA ALA A 89 -3.67 17.62 0.25
C ALA A 89 -3.81 18.95 -0.51
N GLY A 90 -4.27 20.02 0.16
CA GLY A 90 -4.60 21.29 -0.48
C GLY A 90 -5.78 21.16 -1.46
N LEU A 91 -6.70 20.24 -1.19
CA LEU A 91 -7.84 19.90 -2.02
C LEU A 91 -9.16 20.26 -1.34
N THR A 92 -10.18 20.50 -2.15
CA THR A 92 -11.54 20.63 -1.67
C THR A 92 -12.10 19.27 -1.25
N LYS A 93 -13.14 19.28 -0.40
CA LYS A 93 -13.84 18.06 -0.02
C LYS A 93 -14.37 17.33 -1.27
N GLY A 94 -14.98 18.06 -2.20
CA GLY A 94 -15.53 17.45 -3.42
C GLY A 94 -14.48 16.68 -4.23
N ALA A 95 -13.26 17.20 -4.33
CA ALA A 95 -12.15 16.54 -5.01
C ALA A 95 -11.78 15.20 -4.36
N ILE A 96 -11.70 15.12 -3.02
CA ILE A 96 -11.36 13.85 -2.36
C ILE A 96 -12.47 12.79 -2.51
N TYR A 97 -13.75 13.20 -2.39
CA TYR A 97 -14.88 12.28 -2.53
C TYR A 97 -15.05 11.75 -3.96
N TRP A 98 -14.49 12.44 -4.95
CA TRP A 98 -14.42 11.94 -6.33
C TRP A 98 -13.46 10.75 -6.47
N HIS A 99 -12.35 10.76 -5.72
CA HIS A 99 -11.35 9.68 -5.74
C HIS A 99 -11.68 8.53 -4.79
N PHE A 100 -12.24 8.82 -3.61
CA PHE A 100 -12.46 7.84 -2.55
C PHE A 100 -13.86 7.97 -1.96
N ARG A 101 -14.61 6.86 -1.88
CA ARG A 101 -16.01 6.89 -1.41
C ARG A 101 -16.09 7.04 0.11
N ASN A 102 -15.08 6.58 0.83
CA ASN A 102 -15.00 6.63 2.28
C ASN A 102 -13.54 6.50 2.76
N LYS A 103 -13.33 6.62 4.09
CA LYS A 103 -12.02 6.49 4.74
C LYS A 103 -11.37 5.13 4.50
N ALA A 104 -12.15 4.04 4.51
CA ALA A 104 -11.64 2.68 4.31
C ALA A 104 -11.12 2.47 2.88
N ASP A 105 -11.84 2.97 1.86
CA ASP A 105 -11.37 2.92 0.47
C ASP A 105 -10.03 3.65 0.29
N LEU A 106 -9.89 4.83 0.91
CA LEU A 106 -8.64 5.58 0.89
C LEU A 106 -7.52 4.81 1.60
N PHE A 107 -7.84 4.19 2.73
CA PHE A 107 -6.90 3.39 3.50
C PHE A 107 -6.40 2.16 2.73
N PHE A 108 -7.30 1.41 2.09
CA PHE A 108 -6.94 0.27 1.23
C PHE A 108 -6.13 0.72 0.01
N ALA A 109 -6.52 1.81 -0.63
CA ALA A 109 -5.75 2.36 -1.75
C ALA A 109 -4.35 2.82 -1.36
N LEU A 110 -4.18 3.32 -0.14
CA LEU A 110 -2.88 3.67 0.42
C LEU A 110 -2.05 2.42 0.70
N LEU A 111 -2.64 1.39 1.31
CA LEU A 111 -2.01 0.09 1.53
C LEU A 111 -1.49 -0.50 0.21
N ASP A 112 -2.37 -0.61 -0.80
CA ASP A 112 -2.03 -1.14 -2.13
C ASP A 112 -0.89 -0.37 -2.79
N SER A 113 -0.92 0.96 -2.68
CA SER A 113 0.14 1.80 -3.22
C SER A 113 1.48 1.53 -2.54
N ARG A 114 1.49 1.32 -1.22
CA ARG A 114 2.73 1.07 -0.46
C ARG A 114 3.32 -0.29 -0.77
N PHE A 115 2.49 -1.33 -0.79
CA PHE A 115 2.94 -2.65 -1.17
C PHE A 115 3.44 -2.69 -2.61
N ARG A 116 2.71 -2.09 -3.56
CA ARG A 116 3.19 -2.00 -4.95
C ARG A 116 4.57 -1.33 -5.03
N SER A 117 4.75 -0.18 -4.37
CA SER A 117 6.05 0.52 -4.35
C SER A 117 7.17 -0.31 -3.71
N SER A 118 6.85 -1.18 -2.74
CA SER A 118 7.85 -2.06 -2.11
C SER A 118 8.37 -3.17 -3.04
N VAL A 119 7.57 -3.56 -4.04
CA VAL A 119 7.89 -4.68 -4.94
C VAL A 119 8.23 -4.28 -6.38
N ASP A 120 7.92 -3.05 -6.79
CA ASP A 120 8.04 -2.59 -8.19
C ASP A 120 9.46 -2.74 -8.76
N GLY A 121 10.48 -2.47 -7.93
CA GLY A 121 11.89 -2.58 -8.33
C GLY A 121 12.50 -3.98 -8.14
N LEU A 122 11.75 -4.94 -7.59
CA LEU A 122 12.32 -6.22 -7.16
C LEU A 122 12.91 -7.06 -8.30
N PRO A 123 12.27 -7.19 -9.49
CA PRO A 123 12.86 -7.93 -10.60
C PRO A 123 14.22 -7.37 -11.04
N HIS A 124 14.33 -6.04 -11.15
CA HIS A 124 15.58 -5.39 -11.52
C HIS A 124 16.67 -5.55 -10.46
N GLN A 125 16.30 -5.47 -9.18
CA GLN A 125 17.24 -5.72 -8.07
C GLN A 125 17.76 -7.16 -8.08
N VAL A 126 16.90 -8.14 -8.41
CA VAL A 126 17.33 -9.54 -8.57
C VAL A 126 18.33 -9.65 -9.72
N GLU A 127 18.05 -9.06 -10.88
CA GLU A 127 18.98 -9.06 -12.01
C GLU A 127 20.35 -8.48 -11.65
N GLN A 128 20.38 -7.34 -10.93
CA GLN A 128 21.61 -6.73 -10.44
C GLN A 128 22.36 -7.66 -9.45
N ALA A 129 21.63 -8.28 -8.53
CA ALA A 129 22.20 -9.21 -7.55
C ALA A 129 22.90 -10.41 -8.23
N LEU A 130 22.33 -10.91 -9.33
CA LEU A 130 22.89 -12.00 -10.12
C LEU A 130 24.17 -11.63 -10.88
N GLN A 131 24.50 -10.34 -11.02
CA GLN A 131 25.73 -9.88 -11.68
C GLN A 131 26.95 -9.92 -10.76
N HIS A 132 26.77 -10.12 -9.46
CA HIS A 132 27.88 -10.23 -8.52
C HIS A 132 28.66 -11.54 -8.72
N THR A 133 30.00 -11.46 -8.68
CA THR A 133 30.87 -12.63 -8.79
C THR A 133 30.70 -13.60 -7.62
N GLU A 134 30.49 -13.06 -6.42
CA GLU A 134 30.18 -13.86 -5.23
C GLU A 134 28.66 -13.84 -4.98
N PRO A 135 27.95 -14.99 -5.08
CA PRO A 135 26.50 -15.05 -4.89
C PRO A 135 26.00 -14.47 -3.56
N ARG A 136 26.75 -14.69 -2.48
CA ARG A 136 26.44 -14.13 -1.16
C ARG A 136 26.44 -12.60 -1.16
N GLN A 137 27.38 -11.97 -1.88
CA GLN A 137 27.42 -10.51 -2.02
C GLN A 137 26.22 -10.02 -2.84
N GLY A 138 25.82 -10.77 -3.87
CA GLY A 138 24.59 -10.51 -4.62
C GLY A 138 23.36 -10.51 -3.72
N LEU A 139 23.21 -11.54 -2.87
CA LEU A 139 22.11 -11.61 -1.90
C LEU A 139 22.15 -10.44 -0.90
N THR A 140 23.33 -10.08 -0.37
CA THR A 140 23.48 -8.92 0.52
C THR A 140 23.06 -7.63 -0.17
N SER A 141 23.43 -7.44 -1.44
CA SER A 141 23.04 -6.27 -2.25
C SER A 141 21.53 -6.21 -2.45
N LEU A 142 20.91 -7.32 -2.85
CA LEU A 142 19.46 -7.45 -3.01
C LEU A 142 18.70 -7.04 -1.74
N VAL A 143 19.09 -7.63 -0.62
CA VAL A 143 18.46 -7.40 0.69
C VAL A 143 18.63 -5.94 1.14
N SER A 144 19.83 -5.37 0.97
CA SER A 144 20.11 -3.98 1.36
C SER A 144 19.32 -2.99 0.51
N ASN A 145 19.21 -3.23 -0.79
CA ASN A 145 18.42 -2.41 -1.70
C ASN A 145 16.94 -2.49 -1.37
N GLN A 146 16.42 -3.68 -1.05
CA GLN A 146 15.02 -3.83 -0.66
C GLN A 146 14.73 -3.08 0.65
N TRP A 147 15.60 -3.20 1.65
CA TRP A 147 15.48 -2.45 2.91
C TRP A 147 15.45 -0.94 2.68
N ARG A 148 16.41 -0.41 1.92
CA ARG A 148 16.47 1.02 1.61
C ARG A 148 15.23 1.51 0.90
N ASN A 149 14.77 0.77 -0.11
CA ASN A 149 13.59 1.13 -0.89
C ASN A 149 12.32 1.08 -0.03
N GLY A 150 12.14 0.03 0.78
CA GLY A 150 11.00 -0.09 1.68
C GLY A 150 10.99 0.94 2.82
N MET A 151 12.15 1.47 3.20
CA MET A 151 12.31 2.49 4.24
C MET A 151 12.47 3.92 3.68
N THR A 152 12.29 4.14 2.37
CA THR A 152 12.36 5.47 1.74
C THR A 152 11.35 6.44 2.35
N ASP A 153 10.17 5.93 2.74
CA ASP A 153 9.19 6.71 3.47
C ASP A 153 9.34 6.49 4.99
N PRO A 154 9.77 7.50 5.75
CA PRO A 154 10.01 7.37 7.19
C PRO A 154 8.72 7.12 7.99
N MET A 155 7.54 7.38 7.43
CA MET A 155 6.26 7.16 8.08
C MET A 155 5.70 5.75 7.82
N TRP A 156 6.24 5.02 6.85
CA TRP A 156 5.75 3.69 6.49
C TRP A 156 5.67 2.73 7.69
N PRO A 157 6.67 2.62 8.57
CA PRO A 157 6.59 1.69 9.69
C PRO A 157 5.44 1.99 10.66
N ALA A 158 5.21 3.28 10.97
CA ALA A 158 4.12 3.69 11.85
C ALA A 158 2.75 3.42 11.19
N LEU A 159 2.64 3.74 9.90
CA LEU A 159 1.44 3.49 9.12
C LEU A 159 1.13 1.98 9.02
N PHE A 160 2.15 1.14 8.86
CA PHE A 160 2.00 -0.31 8.85
C PHE A 160 1.44 -0.84 10.18
N LEU A 161 1.89 -0.30 11.33
CA LEU A 161 1.32 -0.67 12.63
C LEU A 161 -0.16 -0.24 12.75
N GLU A 162 -0.52 0.94 12.27
CA GLU A 162 -1.92 1.35 12.19
C GLU A 162 -2.74 0.35 11.36
N PHE A 163 -2.20 -0.10 10.23
CA PHE A 163 -2.84 -1.09 9.35
C PHE A 163 -3.08 -2.42 10.06
N VAL A 164 -2.03 -2.95 10.70
CA VAL A 164 -2.13 -4.20 11.48
C VAL A 164 -3.06 -4.02 12.69
N GLY A 165 -3.11 -2.83 13.29
CA GLY A 165 -4.02 -2.52 14.39
C GLY A 165 -5.50 -2.62 14.01
N GLN A 166 -5.83 -2.42 12.73
CA GLN A 166 -7.20 -2.45 12.22
C GLN A 166 -7.68 -3.84 11.76
N ILE A 167 -6.88 -4.91 11.92
CA ILE A 167 -7.25 -6.28 11.46
C ILE A 167 -8.47 -6.90 12.16
N ARG A 168 -9.00 -6.24 13.20
CA ARG A 168 -10.26 -6.64 13.85
C ARG A 168 -11.46 -6.42 12.92
N ASP A 169 -11.35 -5.48 11.99
CA ASP A 169 -12.30 -5.33 10.89
C ASP A 169 -12.00 -6.39 9.82
N GLU A 170 -13.01 -7.22 9.52
CA GLU A 170 -12.86 -8.33 8.57
C GLU A 170 -12.52 -7.87 7.16
N GLN A 171 -13.02 -6.71 6.72
CA GLN A 171 -12.68 -6.15 5.41
C GLN A 171 -11.20 -5.76 5.35
N VAL A 172 -10.71 -5.15 6.43
CA VAL A 172 -9.29 -4.78 6.55
C VAL A 172 -8.41 -6.03 6.59
N ARG A 173 -8.79 -7.03 7.40
CA ARG A 173 -8.07 -8.31 7.50
C ARG A 173 -7.95 -9.00 6.15
N GLN A 174 -9.06 -9.10 5.40
CA GLN A 174 -9.09 -9.72 4.08
C GLN A 174 -8.23 -8.96 3.07
N HIS A 175 -8.29 -7.63 3.10
CA HIS A 175 -7.50 -6.80 2.19
C HIS A 175 -6.00 -6.92 2.48
N ILE A 176 -5.58 -6.88 3.75
CA ILE A 176 -4.19 -7.14 4.14
C ILE A 176 -3.75 -8.56 3.76
N ALA A 177 -4.57 -9.58 4.03
CA ALA A 177 -4.25 -10.96 3.68
C ALA A 177 -4.00 -11.12 2.18
N LYS A 178 -4.86 -10.51 1.34
CA LYS A 178 -4.68 -10.48 -0.11
C LYS A 178 -3.34 -9.84 -0.50
N THR A 179 -2.94 -8.74 0.12
CA THR A 179 -1.68 -8.10 -0.22
C THR A 179 -0.46 -8.92 0.20
N TYR A 180 -0.56 -9.66 1.32
CA TYR A 180 0.45 -10.63 1.72
C TYR A 180 0.53 -11.80 0.73
N ASP A 181 -0.62 -12.34 0.28
CA ASP A 181 -0.67 -13.40 -0.73
C ASP A 181 0.00 -12.96 -2.05
N GLU A 182 -0.25 -11.72 -2.49
CA GLU A 182 0.41 -11.14 -3.66
C GLU A 182 1.93 -11.04 -3.48
N THR A 183 2.38 -10.64 -2.29
CA THR A 183 3.81 -10.55 -1.93
C THR A 183 4.47 -11.94 -1.93
N TYR A 184 3.83 -12.93 -1.30
CA TYR A 184 4.31 -14.32 -1.26
C TYR A 184 4.35 -14.96 -2.65
N SER A 185 3.34 -14.68 -3.48
CA SER A 185 3.29 -15.17 -4.86
C SER A 185 4.40 -14.57 -5.71
N LEU A 186 4.74 -13.28 -5.52
CA LEU A 186 5.88 -12.67 -6.19
C LEU A 186 7.20 -13.29 -5.75
N SER A 187 7.44 -13.44 -4.45
CA SER A 187 8.65 -14.10 -3.94
C SER A 187 8.78 -15.51 -4.51
N SER A 188 7.71 -16.29 -4.51
CA SER A 188 7.68 -17.65 -5.07
C SER A 188 8.04 -17.70 -6.56
N LYS A 189 7.68 -16.67 -7.34
CA LYS A 189 8.07 -16.58 -8.76
C LYS A 189 9.54 -16.21 -8.97
N LEU A 190 10.14 -15.47 -8.04
CA LEU A 190 11.53 -15.05 -8.10
C LEU A 190 12.49 -16.11 -7.56
N LEU A 191 12.05 -16.98 -6.66
CA LEU A 191 12.89 -18.03 -6.06
C LEU A 191 13.54 -18.97 -7.09
N PRO A 192 12.84 -19.48 -8.13
CA PRO A 192 13.48 -20.27 -9.18
C PRO A 192 14.63 -19.54 -9.88
N VAL A 193 14.51 -18.22 -10.07
CA VAL A 193 15.55 -17.38 -10.67
C VAL A 193 16.74 -17.25 -9.71
N LEU A 194 16.49 -16.99 -8.43
CA LEU A 194 17.52 -16.91 -7.39
C LEU A 194 18.27 -18.25 -7.22
N LYS A 195 17.53 -19.37 -7.22
CA LYS A 195 18.10 -20.73 -7.17
C LYS A 195 19.00 -21.02 -8.37
N LYS A 196 18.53 -20.70 -9.59
CA LYS A 196 19.32 -20.87 -10.82
C LYS A 196 20.59 -20.00 -10.81
N GLY A 197 20.50 -18.82 -10.21
CA GLY A 197 21.63 -17.90 -10.02
C GLY A 197 22.57 -18.23 -8.86
N GLY A 198 22.30 -19.31 -8.11
CA GLY A 198 23.13 -19.71 -6.97
C GLY A 198 22.95 -18.83 -5.72
N LEU A 199 21.92 -17.99 -5.66
CA LEU A 199 21.60 -17.16 -4.49
C LEU A 199 20.77 -17.92 -3.44
N ALA A 200 20.28 -19.11 -3.78
CA ALA A 200 19.60 -20.04 -2.88
C ALA A 200 19.85 -21.49 -3.33
N ALA A 201 19.82 -22.44 -2.39
CA ALA A 201 19.94 -23.85 -2.66
C ALA A 201 18.67 -24.41 -3.32
N LYS A 202 18.85 -25.48 -4.11
CA LYS A 202 17.76 -26.06 -4.92
C LYS A 202 16.66 -26.68 -4.07
N ASP A 203 17.01 -27.20 -2.90
CA ASP A 203 16.15 -27.95 -1.97
C ASP A 203 15.40 -27.05 -0.96
N VAL A 204 15.67 -25.74 -0.94
CA VAL A 204 14.92 -24.79 -0.10
C VAL A 204 13.47 -24.72 -0.58
N ASP A 205 12.52 -24.78 0.34
CA ASP A 205 11.10 -24.62 0.02
C ASP A 205 10.76 -23.17 -0.36
N ASP A 206 10.08 -22.99 -1.50
CA ASP A 206 9.80 -21.65 -2.06
C ASP A 206 8.85 -20.85 -1.16
N GLN A 207 7.82 -21.49 -0.62
CA GLN A 207 6.82 -20.83 0.22
C GLN A 207 7.42 -20.45 1.58
N ALA A 208 8.14 -21.37 2.22
CA ALA A 208 8.79 -21.13 3.51
C ALA A 208 9.80 -19.98 3.40
N MET A 209 10.59 -19.95 2.33
CA MET A 209 11.55 -18.87 2.07
C MET A 209 10.84 -17.52 1.86
N GLY A 210 9.76 -17.48 1.08
CA GLY A 210 8.96 -16.28 0.87
C GLY A 210 8.36 -15.73 2.17
N VAL A 211 7.75 -16.60 2.98
CA VAL A 211 7.17 -16.23 4.29
C VAL A 211 8.24 -15.76 5.26
N MET A 212 9.35 -16.50 5.38
CA MET A 212 10.47 -16.12 6.24
C MET A 212 11.01 -14.75 5.88
N TRP A 213 11.16 -14.46 4.58
CA TRP A 213 11.70 -13.20 4.11
C TRP A 213 10.79 -12.01 4.46
N THR A 214 9.48 -12.13 4.19
CA THR A 214 8.50 -11.10 4.57
C THR A 214 8.46 -10.90 6.08
N ALA A 215 8.40 -11.99 6.86
CA ALA A 215 8.34 -11.91 8.32
C ALA A 215 9.60 -11.26 8.93
N LEU A 216 10.78 -11.55 8.36
CA LEU A 216 12.02 -10.90 8.76
C LEU A 216 12.00 -9.40 8.45
N PHE A 217 11.54 -9.02 7.25
CA PHE A 217 11.43 -7.62 6.86
C PHE A 217 10.48 -6.85 7.79
N ASP A 218 9.29 -7.39 8.04
CA ASP A 218 8.31 -6.78 8.94
C ASP A 218 8.86 -6.65 10.36
N GLY A 219 9.54 -7.68 10.86
CA GLY A 219 10.19 -7.67 12.17
C GLY A 219 11.29 -6.60 12.28
N LEU A 220 12.16 -6.48 11.27
CA LEU A 220 13.20 -5.45 11.23
C LEU A 220 12.61 -4.04 11.14
N MET A 221 11.54 -3.87 10.36
CA MET A 221 10.82 -2.60 10.24
C MET A 221 10.23 -2.16 11.58
N ILE A 222 9.53 -3.07 12.29
CA ILE A 222 8.99 -2.80 13.62
C ILE A 222 10.11 -2.52 14.62
N ALA A 223 11.19 -3.31 14.60
CA ALA A 223 12.33 -3.10 15.49
C ALA A 223 12.98 -1.73 15.25
N LYS A 224 13.14 -1.30 13.99
CA LYS A 224 13.68 0.02 13.64
C LYS A 224 12.75 1.15 14.07
N LEU A 225 11.44 0.96 13.99
CA LEU A 225 10.47 1.94 14.46
C LEU A 225 10.58 2.16 15.98
N VAL A 226 10.70 1.07 16.75
CA VAL A 226 10.80 1.12 18.21
C VAL A 226 12.19 1.62 18.66
N GLN A 227 13.25 1.17 18.00
CA GLN A 227 14.64 1.50 18.29
C GLN A 227 15.22 2.48 17.25
N ARG A 228 14.55 3.62 17.08
CA ARG A 228 14.82 4.59 16.00
C ARG A 228 16.29 4.99 15.91
N ASP A 229 16.91 5.32 17.06
CA ASP A 229 18.26 5.89 17.11
C ASP A 229 19.35 4.85 17.46
N THR A 230 18.95 3.71 18.02
CA THR A 230 19.89 2.70 18.53
C THR A 230 20.07 1.51 17.59
N LEU A 231 19.07 1.18 16.75
CA LEU A 231 19.16 0.07 15.81
C LEU A 231 19.59 0.56 14.42
N ASP A 232 20.79 0.19 14.03
CA ASP A 232 21.30 0.38 12.67
C ASP A 232 21.10 -0.91 11.86
N VAL A 233 19.93 -1.01 11.20
CA VAL A 233 19.61 -2.20 10.40
C VAL A 233 20.55 -2.32 9.20
N GLU A 234 20.88 -1.23 8.50
CA GLU A 234 21.76 -1.30 7.33
C GLU A 234 23.14 -1.89 7.68
N ARG A 235 23.70 -1.52 8.84
CA ARG A 235 24.94 -2.12 9.34
C ARG A 235 24.80 -3.60 9.67
N LEU A 236 23.63 -4.04 10.14
CA LEU A 236 23.38 -5.43 10.55
C LEU A 236 23.01 -6.35 9.38
N LEU A 237 22.48 -5.82 8.27
CA LEU A 237 22.02 -6.63 7.13
C LEU A 237 23.08 -7.60 6.60
N PRO A 238 24.37 -7.24 6.41
CA PRO A 238 25.38 -8.21 5.96
C PRO A 238 25.56 -9.38 6.93
N ILE A 239 25.44 -9.14 8.24
CA ILE A 239 25.56 -10.17 9.28
C ILE A 239 24.33 -11.08 9.27
N ILE A 240 23.13 -10.48 9.16
CA ILE A 240 21.87 -11.22 9.05
C ILE A 240 21.86 -12.10 7.80
N VAL A 241 22.32 -11.55 6.67
CA VAL A 241 22.44 -12.30 5.41
C VAL A 241 23.44 -13.44 5.55
N ASP A 242 24.57 -13.27 6.24
CA ASP A 242 25.52 -14.37 6.50
C ASP A 242 24.88 -15.50 7.32
N LEU A 243 24.06 -15.17 8.33
CA LEU A 243 23.32 -16.16 9.11
C LEU A 243 22.31 -16.93 8.25
N ILE A 244 21.55 -16.22 7.41
CA ILE A 244 20.58 -16.82 6.49
C ILE A 244 21.31 -17.69 5.45
N TRP A 245 22.42 -17.19 4.89
CA TRP A 245 23.22 -17.87 3.87
C TRP A 245 23.71 -19.24 4.33
N ARG A 246 24.05 -19.41 5.61
CA ARG A 246 24.43 -20.73 6.15
C ARG A 246 23.30 -21.77 6.06
N GLY A 247 22.05 -21.33 6.07
CA GLY A 247 20.87 -22.20 5.93
C GLY A 247 20.40 -22.37 4.49
N ILE A 248 20.45 -21.31 3.68
CA ILE A 248 19.85 -21.29 2.34
C ILE A 248 20.86 -21.32 1.19
N GLY A 249 22.14 -21.09 1.45
CA GLY A 249 23.17 -21.03 0.41
C GLY A 249 23.38 -22.40 -0.22
N PRO A 250 23.75 -22.48 -1.52
CA PRO A 250 24.15 -23.74 -2.13
C PRO A 250 25.24 -24.40 -1.29
N LYS A 251 24.99 -25.65 -0.88
CA LYS A 251 26.00 -26.44 -0.19
C LYS A 251 27.10 -26.78 -1.20
N ALA A 252 28.36 -26.67 -0.79
CA ALA A 252 29.44 -27.28 -1.56
C ALA A 252 29.13 -28.77 -1.66
N ASP A 253 29.23 -29.34 -2.86
CA ASP A 253 29.19 -30.79 -3.02
C ASP A 253 30.28 -31.35 -2.11
N VAL A 254 29.86 -32.09 -1.08
CA VAL A 254 30.78 -32.84 -0.23
C VAL A 254 31.14 -34.07 -1.02
N ASP A 255 32.18 -33.95 -1.86
CA ASP A 255 32.89 -35.09 -2.43
C ASP A 255 33.60 -35.89 -1.31
#